data_AF-A0A183HPN7-F1
#
_entry.id   AF-A0A183HPN7-F1
#
_cell.length_a   1.000
_cell.length_b   1.000
_cell.length_c   1.000
_cell.angle_alpha   90.00
_cell.angle_beta   90.00
_cell.angle_gamma   90.00
#
_symmetry.space_group_name_H-M   'P 1'
#
loop_
_entity.id
_entity.type
_entity.pdbx_description
1 polymer ?
#
loop_
_entity_poly.entity_id
_entity_poly.type
_entity_poly.pdbx_seq_one_letter_code
_entity_poly.pdbx_strand_id
1 'polypeptide(L)'
;MGFLAISYYVATTVIAVVTGIFLVLTIHPGDPTIKHDIGEGTEAKVVSTLETFLDLLRNTFPENIVQATFQQVQTKYIPVKPKIIKKNSSEILQAIANGSLTIMKPSVEYTAGMNVLGMYHFHFR
;
A
#
# COMPACT_ATOMS: atom_id res chain seq x y z
N MET A 1 11.96 30.11 -3.49
CA MET A 1 10.66 29.80 -4.12
C MET A 1 10.09 28.43 -3.71
N GLY A 2 10.88 27.34 -3.71
CA GLY A 2 10.38 26.00 -3.34
C GLY A 2 9.73 25.89 -1.96
N PHE A 3 10.33 26.48 -0.92
CA PHE A 3 9.77 26.42 0.44
C PHE A 3 8.38 27.08 0.56
N LEU A 4 8.17 28.21 -0.12
CA LEU A 4 6.87 28.91 -0.16
C LEU A 4 5.80 28.09 -0.89
N ALA A 5 6.17 27.40 -1.96
CA ALA A 5 5.26 26.53 -2.68
C ALA A 5 4.87 25.30 -1.84
N ILE A 6 5.84 24.68 -1.16
CA ILE A 6 5.61 23.54 -0.26
C ILE A 6 4.72 23.97 0.91
N SER A 7 5.02 25.10 1.56
CA SER A 7 4.22 25.58 2.70
C SER A 7 2.80 25.94 2.29
N TYR A 8 2.62 26.59 1.13
CA TYR A 8 1.29 26.91 0.59
C TYR A 8 0.47 25.64 0.30
N TYR A 9 1.09 24.64 -0.33
CA TYR A 9 0.43 23.37 -0.62
C TYR A 9 0.00 22.66 0.67
N VAL A 10 0.93 22.48 1.61
CA VAL A 10 0.65 21.80 2.88
C VAL A 10 -0.42 22.54 3.68
N ALA A 11 -0.33 23.86 3.82
CA ALA A 11 -1.31 24.66 4.55
C ALA A 11 -2.72 24.53 3.94
N THR A 12 -2.82 24.61 2.61
CA THR A 12 -4.11 24.50 1.92
C THR A 12 -4.69 23.10 2.03
N THR A 13 -3.88 22.03 1.95
CA THR A 13 -4.34 20.65 2.18
C THR A 13 -4.88 20.46 3.60
N VAL A 14 -4.21 21.02 4.61
CA VAL A 14 -4.68 20.94 6.00
C VAL A 14 -6.03 21.65 6.17
N ILE A 15 -6.18 22.87 5.65
CA ILE A 15 -7.44 23.63 5.72
C ILE A 15 -8.57 22.85 5.01
N ALA A 16 -8.28 22.27 3.84
CA ALA A 16 -9.25 21.48 3.09
C ALA A 16 -9.70 20.22 3.84
N VAL A 17 -8.77 19.48 4.45
CA VAL A 17 -9.09 18.28 5.25
C VAL A 17 -9.95 18.63 6.45
N VAL A 18 -9.60 19.69 7.19
CA VAL A 18 -10.38 20.16 8.33
C VAL A 18 -11.81 20.52 7.90
N THR A 19 -11.95 21.29 6.82
CA THR A 19 -13.26 21.67 6.27
C THR A 19 -14.06 20.45 5.81
N GLY A 20 -13.41 19.48 5.15
CA GLY A 20 -14.03 18.23 4.73
C GLY A 20 -14.55 17.40 5.91
N ILE A 21 -13.79 17.31 7.00
CA ILE A 21 -14.22 16.62 8.24
C ILE A 21 -15.43 17.34 8.84
N PHE A 22 -15.40 18.67 8.96
CA PHE A 22 -16.55 19.44 9.45
C PHE A 22 -17.82 19.20 8.61
N LEU A 23 -17.68 19.18 7.28
CA LEU A 23 -18.82 18.97 6.38
C LEU A 23 -19.43 17.57 6.55
N VAL A 24 -18.59 16.53 6.62
CA VAL A 24 -19.03 15.14 6.81
C VAL A 24 -19.72 14.97 8.18
N LEU A 25 -19.18 15.58 9.23
CA LEU A 25 -19.78 15.56 10.57
C LEU A 25 -21.05 16.42 10.68
N THR A 26 -21.24 17.41 9.82
CA THR A 26 -22.45 18.25 9.87
C THR A 26 -23.60 17.57 9.13
N ILE A 27 -23.32 17.09 7.91
CA ILE A 27 -24.34 16.53 7.03
C ILE A 27 -24.59 15.05 7.35
N HIS A 28 -23.65 14.36 8.03
CA HIS A 28 -23.66 12.92 8.25
C HIS A 28 -24.07 12.14 6.99
N PRO A 29 -23.33 12.25 5.88
CA PRO A 29 -23.67 11.55 4.65
C PRO A 29 -23.39 10.05 4.84
N GLY A 30 -24.44 9.29 5.16
CA GLY A 30 -24.35 7.84 5.24
C GLY A 30 -25.46 7.25 6.11
N ASP A 31 -26.30 6.42 5.50
CA ASP A 31 -27.28 5.63 6.24
C ASP A 31 -26.57 4.44 6.94
N PRO A 32 -26.56 4.39 8.28
CA PRO A 32 -25.92 3.29 9.01
C PRO A 32 -26.63 1.95 8.79
N THR A 33 -27.88 1.96 8.32
CA THR A 33 -28.70 0.76 8.10
C THR A 33 -28.28 0.01 6.84
N ILE A 34 -27.67 0.68 5.85
CA ILE A 34 -27.15 0.05 4.61
C ILE A 34 -25.86 -0.74 4.88
N LYS A 35 -25.10 -0.39 5.93
CA LYS A 35 -23.86 -1.11 6.28
C LYS A 35 -24.09 -2.55 6.73
N HIS A 36 -25.29 -2.90 7.17
CA HIS A 36 -25.64 -4.26 7.57
C HIS A 36 -25.90 -5.20 6.37
N ASP A 37 -26.28 -4.66 5.21
CA ASP A 37 -26.59 -5.44 3.99
C ASP A 37 -25.38 -5.58 3.05
N ILE A 38 -24.33 -4.79 3.26
CA ILE A 38 -23.04 -4.96 2.57
C ILE A 38 -22.26 -6.03 3.33
N GLY A 39 -22.72 -7.29 3.21
CA GLY A 39 -22.05 -8.45 3.79
C GLY A 39 -20.56 -8.45 3.41
N GLU A 40 -19.68 -8.64 4.41
CA GLU A 40 -18.21 -8.76 4.40
C GLU A 40 -17.55 -8.77 3.01
N GLY A 41 -17.72 -7.66 2.30
CA GLY A 41 -17.55 -7.61 0.86
C GLY A 41 -16.17 -7.09 0.56
N THR A 42 -15.27 -8.04 0.27
CA THR A 42 -13.85 -7.86 -0.05
C THR A 42 -12.98 -7.87 1.20
N GLU A 43 -12.21 -8.95 1.37
CA GLU A 43 -10.95 -8.90 2.12
C GLU A 43 -10.15 -7.72 1.56
N ALA A 44 -10.27 -6.56 2.21
CA ALA A 44 -9.45 -5.42 1.88
C ALA A 44 -8.03 -5.91 2.08
N LYS A 45 -7.31 -6.15 0.97
CA LYS A 45 -5.90 -6.52 0.97
C LYS A 45 -5.23 -5.61 1.99
N VAL A 46 -4.88 -6.16 3.15
CA VAL A 46 -4.42 -5.36 4.29
C VAL A 46 -2.99 -4.96 3.98
N VAL A 47 -2.84 -3.99 3.08
CA VAL A 47 -1.54 -3.41 2.77
C VAL A 47 -1.18 -2.54 3.96
N SER A 48 -0.07 -2.84 4.60
CA SER A 48 0.39 -2.05 5.74
C SER A 48 0.67 -0.62 5.26
N THR A 49 0.15 0.38 5.97
CA THR A 49 0.38 1.80 5.63
C THR A 49 1.87 2.13 5.56
N LEU A 50 2.69 1.47 6.38
CA LEU A 50 4.15 1.62 6.36
C LEU A 50 4.76 1.07 5.07
N GLU A 51 4.27 -0.05 4.55
CA GLU A 51 4.74 -0.60 3.26
C GLU A 51 4.38 0.35 2.12
N THR A 52 3.16 0.88 2.12
CA THR A 52 2.75 1.89 1.13
C THR A 52 3.61 3.16 1.22
N PHE A 53 3.96 3.60 2.43
CA PHE A 53 4.87 4.74 2.61
C PHE A 53 6.29 4.44 2.11
N LEU A 54 6.81 3.23 2.36
CA LEU A 54 8.11 2.81 1.85
C LEU A 54 8.11 2.64 0.33
N ASP A 55 7.00 2.18 -0.25
CA ASP A 55 6.80 2.12 -1.70
C ASP A 55 6.78 3.54 -2.29
N LEU A 56 6.12 4.51 -1.64
CA LEU A 56 6.16 5.91 -2.06
C LEU A 56 7.58 6.48 -2.02
N LEU A 57 8.33 6.21 -0.95
CA LEU A 57 9.71 6.67 -0.81
C LEU A 57 10.61 6.06 -1.88
N ARG A 58 10.48 4.76 -2.14
CA ARG A 58 11.21 4.05 -3.21
C ARG A 58 10.86 4.59 -4.59
N ASN A 59 9.60 4.94 -4.83
CA ASN A 59 9.18 5.58 -6.07
C ASN A 59 9.71 7.02 -6.17
N THR A 60 9.88 7.75 -5.07
CA THR A 60 10.52 9.09 -5.09
C THR A 60 11.98 9.03 -5.55
N PHE A 61 12.69 7.94 -5.25
CA PHE A 61 14.08 7.73 -5.62
C PHE A 61 14.24 6.46 -6.49
N PRO A 62 13.87 6.52 -7.78
CA PRO A 62 13.96 5.36 -8.66
C PRO A 62 15.42 4.93 -8.86
N GLU A 63 15.67 3.62 -8.75
CA GLU A 63 17.00 3.04 -9.01
C GLU A 63 17.38 3.06 -10.50
N ASN A 64 16.39 3.10 -11.39
CA ASN A 64 16.56 3.17 -12.84
C ASN A 64 15.50 4.09 -13.47
N ILE A 65 15.96 5.15 -14.15
CA ILE A 65 15.09 6.16 -14.78
C ILE A 65 14.38 5.61 -16.02
N VAL A 66 15.06 4.80 -16.84
CA VAL A 66 14.48 4.16 -18.04
C VAL A 66 13.36 3.19 -17.63
N GLN A 67 13.50 2.57 -16.47
CA GLN A 67 12.45 1.73 -15.93
C GLN A 67 11.29 2.57 -15.36
N ALA A 68 11.60 3.67 -14.66
CA ALA A 68 10.59 4.56 -14.07
C ALA A 68 9.64 5.20 -15.10
N THR A 69 10.04 5.32 -16.37
CA THR A 69 9.15 5.84 -17.42
C THR A 69 8.02 4.87 -17.79
N PHE A 70 8.21 3.57 -17.56
CA PHE A 70 7.23 2.54 -17.95
C PHE A 70 6.71 1.71 -16.79
N GLN A 71 7.37 1.76 -15.64
CA GLN A 71 7.06 0.92 -14.48
C GLN A 71 7.17 1.69 -13.15
N GLN A 72 6.33 1.29 -12.19
CA GLN A 72 6.32 1.77 -10.81
C GLN A 72 6.48 0.60 -9.84
N VAL A 73 7.03 0.87 -8.65
CA VAL A 73 7.27 -0.17 -7.64
C VAL A 73 6.09 -0.28 -6.69
N GLN A 74 5.61 -1.51 -6.44
CA GLN A 74 4.57 -1.79 -5.46
C GLN A 74 4.85 -3.09 -4.70
N THR A 75 4.55 -3.10 -3.40
CA THR A 75 4.63 -4.29 -2.57
C THR A 75 3.36 -5.15 -2.72
N LYS A 76 3.54 -6.44 -3.03
CA LYS A 76 2.47 -7.44 -3.09
C LYS A 76 2.80 -8.62 -2.20
N TYR A 77 1.79 -9.10 -1.49
CA TYR A 77 1.92 -10.28 -0.64
C TYR A 77 1.82 -11.53 -1.50
N ILE A 78 2.90 -12.32 -1.49
CA ILE A 78 2.93 -13.63 -2.14
C ILE A 78 2.84 -14.73 -1.08
N PRO A 79 2.05 -15.80 -1.31
CA PRO A 79 1.99 -16.93 -0.39
C PRO A 79 3.28 -17.75 -0.51
N VAL A 80 4.14 -17.70 0.50
CA VAL A 80 5.37 -18.49 0.56
C VAL A 80 5.15 -19.71 1.46
N LYS A 81 5.46 -20.90 0.94
CA LYS A 81 5.48 -22.13 1.73
C LYS A 81 6.73 -22.12 2.63
N PRO A 82 6.63 -22.18 3.97
CA PRO A 82 7.79 -22.20 4.84
C PRO A 82 8.56 -23.52 4.66
N LYS A 83 9.87 -23.44 4.44
CA LYS A 83 10.77 -24.61 4.54
C LYS A 83 10.91 -24.96 6.03
N ILE A 84 10.10 -25.90 6.51
CA ILE A 84 10.29 -26.45 7.86
C ILE A 84 11.49 -27.41 7.81
N ILE A 85 12.54 -27.09 8.56
CA ILE A 85 13.66 -28.00 8.84
C ILE A 85 13.05 -29.24 9.52
N LYS A 86 13.21 -30.42 8.89
CA LYS A 86 12.69 -31.71 9.34
C LYS A 86 12.93 -31.91 10.84
N LYS A 87 11.92 -31.68 11.67
CA LYS A 87 11.82 -32.31 13.00
C LYS A 87 10.87 -33.51 12.85
N ASN A 88 11.32 -34.65 13.36
CA ASN A 88 10.68 -35.95 13.27
C ASN A 88 9.37 -35.98 14.09
N SER A 89 8.31 -35.36 13.57
CA SER A 89 6.99 -35.30 14.21
C SER A 89 5.92 -35.46 13.13
N SER A 90 5.29 -36.63 13.11
CA SER A 90 4.30 -37.08 12.12
C SER A 90 3.09 -36.14 11.97
N GLU A 91 2.74 -35.39 13.02
CA GLU A 91 1.62 -34.45 13.02
C GLU A 91 1.91 -33.15 12.25
N ILE A 92 3.17 -32.69 12.28
CA ILE A 92 3.60 -31.47 11.58
C ILE A 92 3.66 -31.71 10.07
N LEU A 93 4.02 -32.92 9.65
CA LEU A 93 4.06 -33.30 8.23
C LEU A 93 2.68 -33.37 7.59
N GLN A 94 1.64 -33.80 8.33
CA GLN A 94 0.26 -33.82 7.83
C GLN A 94 -0.34 -32.41 7.70
N ALA A 95 -0.06 -31.51 8.65
CA ALA A 95 -0.50 -30.11 8.57
C ALA A 95 0.15 -29.34 7.38
N ILE A 96 1.37 -29.71 7.00
CA ILE A 96 2.07 -29.18 5.82
C ILE A 96 1.54 -29.82 4.52
N ALA A 97 1.27 -31.13 4.52
CA ALA A 97 0.68 -31.83 3.36
C ALA A 97 -0.73 -31.30 3.01
N ASN A 98 -1.47 -30.86 4.03
CA ASN A 98 -2.79 -30.24 3.89
C ASN A 98 -2.73 -28.75 3.50
N GLY A 99 -1.54 -28.17 3.25
CA GLY A 99 -1.39 -26.82 2.69
C GLY A 99 -1.64 -25.66 3.66
N SER A 100 -1.83 -25.91 4.95
CA SER A 100 -2.36 -24.94 5.92
C SER A 100 -1.36 -23.88 6.43
N LEU A 101 -0.08 -23.93 6.05
CA LEU A 101 0.90 -22.90 6.41
C LEU A 101 1.40 -22.17 5.17
N THR A 102 0.59 -21.27 4.64
CA THR A 102 1.05 -20.27 3.67
C THR A 102 1.35 -18.98 4.42
N ILE A 103 2.62 -18.62 4.56
CA ILE A 103 2.98 -17.33 5.15
C ILE A 103 2.95 -16.30 4.03
N MET A 104 2.11 -15.28 4.16
CA MET A 104 2.10 -14.14 3.25
C MET A 104 3.37 -13.33 3.48
N LYS A 105 4.27 -13.30 2.50
CA LYS A 105 5.49 -12.50 2.57
C LYS A 105 5.35 -11.29 1.63
N PRO A 106 5.67 -10.06 2.09
CA PRO A 106 5.74 -8.92 1.18
C PRO A 106 6.89 -9.13 0.18
N SER A 107 6.57 -9.01 -1.10
CA SER A 107 7.53 -9.03 -2.21
C SER A 107 7.36 -7.78 -3.06
N VAL A 108 8.47 -7.21 -3.47
CA VAL A 108 8.50 -6.05 -4.37
C VAL A 108 8.19 -6.53 -5.79
N GLU A 109 7.22 -5.92 -6.44
CA GLU A 109 6.83 -6.20 -7.82
C GLU A 109 6.79 -4.90 -8.63
N TYR A 110 7.22 -4.95 -9.90
CA TYR A 110 7.14 -3.81 -10.82
C TYR A 110 5.82 -3.90 -11.58
N THR A 111 4.98 -2.87 -11.40
CA THR A 111 3.70 -2.75 -12.11
C THR A 111 3.87 -1.82 -13.30
N ALA A 112 3.22 -2.14 -14.43
CA ALA A 112 3.20 -1.27 -15.60
C ALA A 112 2.54 0.07 -15.27
N GLY A 113 3.20 1.18 -15.61
CA GLY A 113 2.76 2.55 -15.32
C GLY A 113 3.94 3.49 -15.08
N MET A 114 3.80 4.76 -15.42
CA MET A 114 4.88 5.75 -15.26
C MET A 114 5.00 6.21 -13.81
N ASN A 115 6.19 6.08 -13.22
CA ASN A 115 6.50 6.65 -11.91
C ASN A 115 6.78 8.16 -12.04
N VAL A 116 5.71 8.94 -12.10
CA VAL A 116 5.74 10.40 -12.25
C VAL A 116 6.50 11.08 -11.10
N LEU A 117 6.35 10.57 -9.87
CA LEU A 117 7.01 11.13 -8.69
C LEU A 117 8.53 11.05 -8.77
N GLY A 118 9.05 9.87 -9.15
CA GLY A 118 10.48 9.65 -9.33
C GLY A 118 11.07 10.48 -10.47
N MET A 119 10.32 10.64 -11.56
CA MET A 119 10.73 11.46 -12.70
C MET A 119 10.83 12.95 -12.33
N TYR A 120 9.85 13.48 -11.59
CA TYR A 120 9.92 14.87 -11.09
C TYR A 120 11.10 15.04 -10.13
N HIS A 121 11.26 14.15 -9.17
CA HIS A 121 12.34 14.27 -8.20
C HIS A 121 13.73 14.20 -8.87
N PHE A 122 13.92 13.30 -9.84
CA PHE A 122 15.16 13.20 -10.61
C PHE A 122 15.45 14.46 -11.43
N HIS A 123 14.41 15.09 -12.00
CA HIS A 123 14.58 16.33 -12.76
C HIS A 123 14.98 17.53 -11.89
N PHE A 124 14.50 17.58 -10.65
CA PHE A 124 14.76 18.69 -9.71
C PHE A 124 15.99 18.50 -8.81
N ARG A 125 16.64 17.33 -8.87
CA ARG A 125 17.89 17.01 -8.17
C ARG A 125 19.10 17.50 -8.95
#